data_AF-A0A1H5YE69-F1
#
_entry.id   AF-A0A1H5YE69-F1
#
_cell.length_a   1.000
_cell.length_b   1.000
_cell.length_c   1.000
_cell.angle_alpha   90.00
_cell.angle_beta   90.00
_cell.angle_gamma   90.00
#
_symmetry.space_group_name_H-M   'P 1'
#
loop_
_entity.id
_entity.type
_entity.pdbx_description
1 polymer ?
#
loop_
_entity_poly.entity_id
_entity_poly.type
_entity_poly.pdbx_seq_one_letter_code
_entity_poly.pdbx_strand_id
1 'polypeptide(L)'
;MAADWLSLTGDGTVRRLSLDVGQVNAAFEAMGDPRAVKRPEKGAPDERFIDMYAALVSVPQIGRALLGDNEYANQEKFLNPGDHAIVVAGRGRYSFKGSGYVRGGIFDRIALVQGDITVRFHDRDHRRIGALAVEDAPEFTELDIFRIPADSGFDPTRPWTLQLLVQRAVGPVEKVFTTFELGYRLPERFLREVPAEPQAQATPAEAAQDEQAARTGLWKRIWLGKKAEIALLLGMIGVLTAVFFFQIWATRNERIFFWFRMGFLALTLVFVGWMQNAQLSVVNLMALFASLREGFTWEAFLMDPLVFILWCSVAAALIFWGRGAFCGWLCPFGALQELTNRIARALRVPQITVPWALHERLWALKYIIFLALFGLSVISLSLAELYAEVEPFKTSIILKFMRPWPFVLFAVALLVAGLFIERFYCRYLCPLGGALAIPARMRMFDWLKRYRECGSPCHTCANECPVQAIHPTGEINPNECINCLHCRVLYQSKAKCPVVIKRLKRRERDRAALEAAKGAMDQALAGKLEKKEIPNV
;
A
#
# COMPACT_ATOMS: atom_id res chain seq x y z
N MET A 1 36.94 41.11 -5.65
CA MET A 1 37.37 40.99 -7.05
C MET A 1 36.19 40.43 -7.81
N ALA A 2 35.69 41.15 -8.82
CA ALA A 2 34.62 40.65 -9.67
C ALA A 2 35.16 39.39 -10.36
N ALA A 3 34.50 38.25 -10.14
CA ALA A 3 34.88 37.00 -10.77
C ALA A 3 34.36 37.00 -12.21
N ASP A 4 35.25 36.86 -13.18
CA ASP A 4 34.90 36.71 -14.58
C ASP A 4 34.20 35.35 -14.82
N TRP A 5 33.35 35.29 -15.84
CA TRP A 5 32.55 34.09 -16.13
C TRP A 5 33.40 32.85 -16.42
N LEU A 6 34.55 33.05 -17.06
CA LEU A 6 35.49 31.97 -17.36
C LEU A 6 36.10 31.40 -16.08
N SER A 7 36.53 32.24 -15.14
CA SER A 7 36.98 31.76 -13.82
C SER A 7 35.89 31.01 -13.08
N LEU A 8 34.65 31.54 -13.04
CA LEU A 8 33.54 30.89 -12.32
C LEU A 8 33.17 29.52 -12.89
N THR A 9 33.30 29.32 -14.20
CA THR A 9 33.05 28.03 -14.84
C THR A 9 34.25 27.08 -14.71
N GLY A 10 35.47 27.61 -14.73
CA GLY A 10 36.72 26.86 -14.56
C GLY A 10 36.95 26.34 -13.14
N ASP A 11 36.64 27.16 -12.13
CA ASP A 11 36.82 26.81 -10.72
C ASP A 11 35.68 25.96 -10.12
N GLY A 12 34.62 25.76 -10.90
CA GLY A 12 33.48 24.91 -10.52
C GLY A 12 32.41 25.59 -9.69
N THR A 13 32.48 26.90 -9.50
CA THR A 13 31.38 27.69 -8.93
C THR A 13 30.12 27.57 -9.75
N VAL A 14 30.28 27.60 -11.08
CA VAL A 14 29.26 27.31 -12.08
C VAL A 14 29.64 26.03 -12.81
N ARG A 15 28.72 25.07 -12.89
CA ARG A 15 28.91 23.84 -13.68
C ARG A 15 28.08 23.90 -14.95
N ARG A 16 28.59 23.30 -16.01
CA ARG A 16 28.04 23.34 -17.36
C ARG A 16 27.77 21.93 -17.88
N LEU A 17 26.61 21.74 -18.49
CA LEU A 17 26.23 20.58 -19.30
C LEU A 17 25.89 21.07 -20.70
N SER A 18 26.73 20.73 -21.67
CA SER A 18 26.49 21.04 -23.09
C SER A 18 26.17 19.74 -23.82
N LEU A 19 25.02 19.68 -24.47
CA LEU A 19 24.58 18.56 -25.30
C LEU A 19 24.38 19.03 -26.74
N ASP A 20 24.88 18.25 -27.68
CA ASP A 20 24.60 18.39 -29.11
C ASP A 20 23.52 17.40 -29.58
N VAL A 21 22.99 17.61 -30.79
CA VAL A 21 21.95 16.75 -31.38
C VAL A 21 22.45 15.32 -31.57
N GLY A 22 23.74 15.15 -31.92
CA GLY A 22 24.38 13.84 -32.10
C GLY A 22 24.39 13.00 -30.82
N GLN A 23 24.81 13.59 -29.70
CA GLN A 23 24.85 12.97 -28.37
C GLN A 23 23.46 12.56 -27.90
N VAL A 24 22.45 13.41 -28.15
CA VAL A 24 21.05 13.08 -27.81
C VAL A 24 20.56 11.91 -28.66
N ASN A 25 20.84 11.91 -29.96
CA ASN A 25 20.46 10.81 -30.85
C ASN A 25 21.13 9.49 -30.45
N ALA A 26 22.43 9.51 -30.16
CA ALA A 26 23.18 8.35 -29.69
C ALA A 26 22.65 7.81 -28.36
N ALA A 27 22.27 8.68 -27.41
CA ALA A 27 21.70 8.25 -26.12
C ALA A 27 20.35 7.52 -26.29
N PHE A 28 19.50 7.99 -27.21
CA PHE A 28 18.24 7.30 -27.52
C PHE A 28 18.44 6.00 -28.30
N GLU A 29 19.47 5.89 -29.11
CA GLU A 29 19.86 4.65 -29.78
C GLU A 29 20.39 3.62 -28.78
N ALA A 30 21.23 4.02 -27.83
CA ALA A 30 21.78 3.16 -26.78
C ALA A 30 20.70 2.58 -25.86
N MET A 31 19.60 3.30 -25.65
CA MET A 31 18.44 2.83 -24.88
C MET A 31 17.66 1.71 -25.59
N GLY A 32 17.83 1.53 -26.92
CA GLY A 32 17.31 0.39 -27.65
C GLY A 32 15.80 0.38 -27.94
N ASP A 33 15.06 1.49 -27.73
CA ASP A 33 13.63 1.56 -28.08
C ASP A 33 13.45 1.81 -29.59
N PRO A 34 12.90 0.86 -30.37
CA PRO A 34 12.75 0.99 -31.82
C PRO A 34 11.89 2.19 -32.26
N ARG A 35 10.98 2.67 -31.40
CA ARG A 35 10.12 3.82 -31.70
C ARG A 35 10.88 5.13 -31.60
N ALA A 36 11.81 5.23 -30.64
CA ALA A 36 12.69 6.38 -30.46
C ALA A 36 13.74 6.46 -31.57
N VAL A 37 14.29 5.33 -31.99
CA VAL A 37 15.27 5.25 -33.10
C VAL A 37 14.67 5.69 -34.43
N LYS A 38 13.40 5.37 -34.71
CA LYS A 38 12.70 5.80 -35.93
C LYS A 38 12.45 7.31 -36.02
N ARG A 39 12.63 8.06 -34.94
CA ARG A 39 12.35 9.51 -34.87
C ARG A 39 13.53 10.26 -34.25
N PRO A 40 14.70 10.30 -34.92
CA PRO A 40 15.83 11.07 -34.41
C PRO A 40 15.48 12.55 -34.33
N GLU A 41 16.15 13.24 -33.42
CA GLU A 41 16.10 14.70 -33.32
C GLU A 41 16.68 15.30 -34.60
N LYS A 42 15.98 16.28 -35.19
CA LYS A 42 16.34 16.89 -36.47
C LYS A 42 17.39 17.98 -36.26
N GLY A 43 18.47 17.98 -37.04
CA GLY A 43 19.50 19.02 -37.00
C GLY A 43 20.85 18.48 -37.48
N ALA A 44 21.85 19.35 -37.57
CA ALA A 44 23.23 18.89 -37.77
C ALA A 44 23.72 18.20 -36.47
N PRO A 45 24.54 17.13 -36.53
CA PRO A 45 24.97 16.40 -35.33
C PRO A 45 25.70 17.28 -34.30
N ASP A 46 26.45 18.27 -34.76
CA ASP A 46 27.19 19.26 -33.97
C ASP A 46 26.34 20.47 -33.55
N GLU A 47 25.08 20.53 -33.97
CA GLU A 47 24.16 21.59 -33.57
C GLU A 47 23.87 21.50 -32.06
N ARG A 48 24.00 22.64 -31.37
CA ARG A 48 23.72 22.72 -29.93
C ARG A 48 22.25 22.39 -29.64
N PHE A 49 22.02 21.32 -28.88
CA PHE A 49 20.71 20.97 -28.39
C PHE A 49 20.33 21.80 -27.15
N ILE A 50 21.18 21.75 -26.13
CA ILE A 50 21.06 22.58 -24.93
C ILE A 50 22.44 22.80 -24.32
N ASP A 51 22.64 24.00 -23.78
CA ASP A 51 23.79 24.34 -22.96
C ASP A 51 23.25 24.91 -21.65
N MET A 52 23.34 24.10 -20.59
CA MET A 52 22.73 24.31 -19.30
C MET A 52 23.81 24.55 -18.24
N TYR A 53 23.58 25.52 -17.37
CA TYR A 53 24.49 25.91 -16.30
C TYR A 53 23.76 25.88 -14.97
N ALA A 54 24.45 25.43 -13.93
CA ALA A 54 23.90 25.41 -12.57
C ALA A 54 24.93 25.91 -11.56
N ALA A 55 24.46 26.65 -10.55
CA ALA A 55 25.27 27.08 -9.41
C ALA A 55 24.44 27.22 -8.12
N LEU A 56 25.06 26.97 -6.98
CA LEU A 56 24.42 27.07 -5.67
C LEU A 56 24.46 28.52 -5.15
N VAL A 57 23.48 29.33 -5.54
CA VAL A 57 23.38 30.76 -5.19
C VAL A 57 22.94 31.04 -3.75
N SER A 58 22.55 30.02 -2.99
CA SER A 58 22.36 30.15 -1.53
C SER A 58 23.66 30.43 -0.78
N VAL A 59 24.82 30.10 -1.35
CA VAL A 59 26.12 30.47 -0.78
C VAL A 59 26.35 31.97 -1.00
N PRO A 60 26.55 32.79 0.04
CA PRO A 60 26.55 34.25 -0.11
C PRO A 60 27.55 34.80 -1.11
N GLN A 61 28.76 34.23 -1.14
CA GLN A 61 29.79 34.66 -2.08
C GLN A 61 29.43 34.33 -3.55
N ILE A 62 28.80 33.17 -3.79
CA ILE A 62 28.34 32.74 -5.12
C ILE A 62 27.13 33.58 -5.55
N GLY A 63 26.15 33.72 -4.66
CA GLY A 63 24.92 34.47 -4.92
C GLY A 63 25.18 35.94 -5.24
N ARG A 64 26.02 36.63 -4.47
CA ARG A 64 26.39 38.03 -4.75
C ARG A 64 27.21 38.19 -6.02
N ALA A 65 28.11 37.24 -6.31
CA ALA A 65 28.90 37.28 -7.54
C ALA A 65 28.05 37.07 -8.80
N LEU A 66 27.10 36.13 -8.78
CA LEU A 66 26.28 35.78 -9.95
C LEU A 66 25.05 36.67 -10.13
N LEU A 67 24.36 37.02 -9.05
CA LEU A 67 23.09 37.75 -9.11
C LEU A 67 23.27 39.27 -8.86
N GLY A 68 24.36 39.67 -8.23
CA GLY A 68 24.54 41.03 -7.72
C GLY A 68 23.82 41.26 -6.39
N ASP A 69 24.17 42.34 -5.68
CA ASP A 69 23.71 42.57 -4.31
C ASP A 69 22.18 42.73 -4.20
N ASN A 70 21.57 43.43 -5.16
CA ASN A 70 20.12 43.67 -5.16
C ASN A 70 19.32 42.39 -5.36
N GLU A 71 19.73 41.56 -6.32
CA GLU A 71 18.99 40.34 -6.66
C GLU A 71 19.26 39.21 -5.66
N TYR A 72 20.45 39.19 -5.07
CA TYR A 72 20.76 38.35 -3.91
C TYR A 72 19.89 38.72 -2.70
N ALA A 73 19.71 40.01 -2.39
CA ALA A 73 18.80 40.44 -1.33
C ALA A 73 17.34 40.04 -1.59
N ASN A 74 16.91 40.04 -2.86
CA ASN A 74 15.58 39.53 -3.23
C ASN A 74 15.49 38.01 -3.07
N GLN A 75 16.56 37.26 -3.37
CA GLN A 75 16.62 35.82 -3.13
C GLN A 75 16.53 35.51 -1.63
N GLU A 76 17.25 36.22 -0.77
CA GLU A 76 17.18 36.01 0.68
C GLU A 76 15.76 36.22 1.22
N LYS A 77 14.99 37.16 0.67
CA LYS A 77 13.56 37.36 1.02
C LYS A 77 12.65 36.24 0.49
N PHE A 78 13.07 35.53 -0.56
CA PHE A 78 12.31 34.45 -1.18
C PHE A 78 12.53 33.09 -0.47
N LEU A 79 13.67 32.93 0.20
CA LEU A 79 14.04 31.73 0.95
C LEU A 79 13.47 31.75 2.37
N ASN A 80 12.93 30.62 2.84
CA ASN A 80 12.63 30.45 4.26
C ASN A 80 13.91 30.06 5.03
N PRO A 81 13.91 30.15 6.37
CA PRO A 81 15.05 29.70 7.18
C PRO A 81 15.39 28.23 6.90
N GLY A 82 16.62 27.99 6.44
CA GLY A 82 17.12 26.66 6.10
C GLY A 82 16.90 26.22 4.65
N ASP A 83 16.16 27.00 3.84
CA ASP A 83 16.02 26.71 2.42
C ASP A 83 17.33 27.03 1.67
N HIS A 84 17.59 26.28 0.61
CA HIS A 84 18.67 26.52 -0.32
C HIS A 84 18.13 27.00 -1.67
N ALA A 85 19.01 27.56 -2.51
CA ALA A 85 18.67 28.01 -3.85
C ALA A 85 19.78 27.65 -4.82
N ILE A 86 19.36 27.20 -6.00
CA ILE A 86 20.21 27.03 -7.17
C ILE A 86 19.74 27.97 -8.27
N VAL A 87 20.67 28.51 -9.05
CA VAL A 87 20.36 29.15 -10.33
C VAL A 87 20.55 28.11 -11.43
N VAL A 88 19.61 28.06 -12.37
CA VAL A 88 19.72 27.26 -13.59
C VAL A 88 19.56 28.20 -14.77
N ALA A 89 20.57 28.19 -15.64
CA ALA A 89 20.59 28.96 -16.87
C ALA A 89 20.64 28.01 -18.06
N GLY A 90 19.93 28.33 -19.13
CA GLY A 90 19.80 27.47 -20.29
C GLY A 90 19.78 28.29 -21.58
N ARG A 91 20.52 27.81 -22.58
CA ARG A 91 20.48 28.30 -23.95
C ARG A 91 20.48 27.14 -24.93
N GLY A 92 19.83 27.33 -26.07
CA GLY A 92 19.71 26.30 -27.11
C GLY A 92 18.26 26.11 -27.53
N ARG A 93 18.00 25.06 -28.31
CA ARG A 93 16.66 24.76 -28.83
C ARG A 93 15.80 24.01 -27.81
N TYR A 94 16.41 23.28 -26.89
CA TYR A 94 15.70 22.53 -25.86
C TYR A 94 15.60 23.33 -24.57
N SER A 95 14.38 23.42 -24.05
CA SER A 95 14.07 24.11 -22.79
C SER A 95 14.15 23.15 -21.61
N PHE A 96 14.80 23.57 -20.53
CA PHE A 96 14.81 22.80 -19.28
C PHE A 96 13.51 22.96 -18.47
N LYS A 97 12.65 23.93 -18.84
CA LYS A 97 11.40 24.21 -18.11
C LYS A 97 10.24 23.31 -18.48
N GLY A 98 10.24 22.74 -19.69
CA GLY A 98 9.09 22.00 -20.20
C GLY A 98 8.22 22.80 -21.17
N SER A 99 7.35 22.10 -21.88
CA SER A 99 6.40 22.68 -22.86
C SER A 99 4.99 22.90 -22.28
N GLY A 100 4.81 22.61 -20.99
CA GLY A 100 3.51 22.60 -20.30
C GLY A 100 3.49 23.46 -19.04
N TYR A 101 4.17 24.61 -19.04
CA TYR A 101 4.14 25.53 -17.92
C TYR A 101 2.71 26.05 -17.69
N VAL A 102 2.06 25.52 -16.66
CA VAL A 102 0.75 25.95 -16.17
C VAL A 102 0.93 26.31 -14.69
N ARG A 103 0.26 27.37 -14.21
CA ARG A 103 0.24 27.71 -12.77
C ARG A 103 -0.25 26.49 -11.97
N GLY A 104 0.52 26.08 -10.97
CA GLY A 104 0.36 24.87 -10.16
C GLY A 104 1.09 23.62 -10.70
N GLY A 105 1.84 23.74 -11.80
CA GLY A 105 2.57 22.63 -12.42
C GLY A 105 3.91 22.29 -11.77
N ILE A 106 4.46 21.14 -12.15
CA ILE A 106 5.84 20.71 -11.86
C ILE A 106 6.74 21.00 -13.05
N PHE A 107 8.01 21.28 -12.79
CA PHE A 107 9.04 21.25 -13.82
C PHE A 107 9.35 19.79 -14.15
N ASP A 108 8.91 19.33 -15.32
CA ASP A 108 8.92 17.92 -15.72
C ASP A 108 10.26 17.46 -16.33
N ARG A 109 11.16 18.40 -16.64
CA ARG A 109 12.44 18.15 -17.30
C ARG A 109 13.66 18.28 -16.40
N ILE A 110 13.51 18.77 -15.17
CA ILE A 110 14.62 18.89 -14.23
C ILE A 110 14.28 18.30 -12.86
N ALA A 111 15.23 17.60 -12.27
CA ALA A 111 15.16 17.13 -10.90
C ALA A 111 16.54 17.19 -10.25
N LEU A 112 16.62 17.60 -8.99
CA LEU A 112 17.86 17.54 -8.23
C LEU A 112 17.92 16.21 -7.48
N VAL A 113 19.05 15.53 -7.56
CA VAL A 113 19.31 14.24 -6.91
C VAL A 113 20.56 14.33 -6.04
N GLN A 114 20.47 13.91 -4.79
CA GLN A 114 21.59 13.83 -3.84
C GLN A 114 21.43 12.56 -2.98
N GLY A 115 22.18 11.50 -3.29
CA GLY A 115 21.98 10.19 -2.66
C GLY A 115 20.56 9.68 -2.88
N ASP A 116 19.82 9.43 -1.80
CA ASP A 116 18.41 8.98 -1.84
C ASP A 116 17.41 10.15 -1.95
N ILE A 117 17.88 11.40 -1.89
CA ILE A 117 17.03 12.60 -1.94
C ILE A 117 16.79 12.98 -3.39
N THR A 118 15.51 13.10 -3.79
CA THR A 118 15.11 13.65 -5.09
C THR A 118 14.19 14.85 -4.87
N VAL A 119 14.62 16.02 -5.29
CA VAL A 119 13.85 17.27 -5.23
C VAL A 119 13.30 17.58 -6.62
N ARG A 120 11.97 17.61 -6.73
CA ARG A 120 11.26 18.06 -7.94
C ARG A 120 10.74 19.47 -7.71
N PHE A 121 10.97 20.35 -8.67
CA PHE A 121 10.61 21.76 -8.54
C PHE A 121 9.17 22.01 -8.96
N HIS A 122 8.48 22.87 -8.22
CA HIS A 122 7.14 23.36 -8.53
C HIS A 122 7.16 24.83 -8.93
N ASP A 123 6.08 25.31 -9.53
CA ASP A 123 5.90 26.71 -9.88
C ASP A 123 6.03 27.68 -8.70
N ARG A 124 5.66 27.27 -7.48
CA ARG A 124 5.84 28.09 -6.27
C ARG A 124 7.30 28.21 -5.82
N ASP A 125 8.17 27.33 -6.30
CA ASP A 125 9.57 27.21 -5.88
C ASP A 125 10.52 27.77 -6.93
N HIS A 126 10.03 28.51 -7.93
CA HIS A 126 10.88 29.16 -8.93
C HIS A 126 10.64 30.67 -9.01
N ARG A 127 11.69 31.39 -9.41
CA ARG A 127 11.62 32.81 -9.79
C ARG A 127 12.49 33.03 -11.02
N ARG A 128 11.92 33.66 -12.06
CA ARG A 128 12.69 34.07 -13.24
C ARG A 128 13.51 35.31 -12.93
N ILE A 129 14.74 35.34 -13.42
CA ILE A 129 15.62 36.51 -13.33
C ILE A 129 15.98 37.00 -14.74
N GLY A 130 16.23 38.31 -14.87
CA GLY A 130 16.41 38.96 -16.18
C GLY A 130 17.82 38.80 -16.75
N ALA A 131 18.84 38.94 -15.92
CA ALA A 131 20.24 38.85 -16.30
C ALA A 131 21.09 38.43 -15.10
N LEU A 132 22.29 37.91 -15.36
CA LEU A 132 23.33 37.74 -14.35
C LEU A 132 24.12 39.04 -14.21
N ALA A 133 24.67 39.31 -13.03
CA ALA A 133 25.46 40.52 -12.76
C ALA A 133 26.89 40.44 -13.31
N VAL A 134 27.34 39.27 -13.75
CA VAL A 134 28.68 39.06 -14.32
C VAL A 134 28.70 39.57 -15.76
N GLU A 135 29.55 40.55 -16.06
CA GLU A 135 29.58 41.26 -17.37
C GLU A 135 29.89 40.33 -18.56
N ASP A 136 30.76 39.34 -18.38
CA ASP A 136 31.17 38.40 -19.44
C ASP A 136 30.28 37.15 -19.54
N ALA A 137 29.14 37.10 -18.82
CA ALA A 137 28.23 35.97 -18.90
C ALA A 137 27.54 35.91 -20.27
N PRO A 138 27.42 34.70 -20.88
CA PRO A 138 26.71 34.58 -22.15
C PRO A 138 25.22 34.88 -21.97
N GLU A 139 24.57 35.30 -23.06
CA GLU A 139 23.12 35.45 -23.05
C GLU A 139 22.41 34.10 -22.91
N PHE A 140 21.40 34.07 -22.03
CA PHE A 140 20.59 32.90 -21.73
C PHE A 140 19.13 33.13 -22.13
N THR A 141 18.53 32.15 -22.81
CA THR A 141 17.10 32.20 -23.15
C THR A 141 16.22 31.90 -21.94
N GLU A 142 16.73 31.08 -21.02
CA GLU A 142 16.06 30.67 -19.79
C GLU A 142 17.02 30.88 -18.62
N LEU A 143 16.57 31.58 -17.58
CA LEU A 143 17.39 31.95 -16.44
C LEU A 143 16.49 32.09 -15.20
N ASP A 144 16.63 31.14 -14.28
CA ASP A 144 15.70 30.99 -13.16
C ASP A 144 16.42 30.53 -11.89
N ILE A 145 15.91 31.00 -10.77
CA ILE A 145 16.29 30.55 -9.44
C ILE A 145 15.26 29.53 -8.97
N PHE A 146 15.74 28.38 -8.53
CA PHE A 146 14.93 27.33 -7.93
C PHE A 146 15.25 27.19 -6.45
N ARG A 147 14.20 27.21 -5.63
CA ARG A 147 14.27 26.98 -4.20
C ARG A 147 14.26 25.49 -3.90
N ILE A 148 15.12 25.09 -2.98
CA ILE A 148 15.24 23.75 -2.41
C ILE A 148 14.75 23.84 -0.96
N PRO A 149 13.59 23.28 -0.63
CA PRO A 149 13.03 23.32 0.72
C PRO A 149 13.93 22.66 1.77
N ALA A 150 14.00 23.23 2.98
CA ALA A 150 14.80 22.70 4.09
C ALA A 150 14.41 21.28 4.52
N ASP A 151 13.13 20.92 4.40
CA ASP A 151 12.58 19.60 4.73
C ASP A 151 12.97 18.51 3.73
N SER A 152 13.58 18.86 2.59
CA SER A 152 14.13 17.90 1.63
C SER A 152 15.33 17.12 2.17
N GLY A 153 16.00 17.61 3.21
CA GLY A 153 17.24 17.02 3.74
C GLY A 153 18.48 17.29 2.88
N PHE A 154 18.39 18.20 1.91
CA PHE A 154 19.50 18.59 1.05
C PHE A 154 20.67 19.19 1.85
N ASP A 155 21.87 18.66 1.62
CA ASP A 155 23.11 19.14 2.21
C ASP A 155 23.95 19.88 1.14
N PRO A 156 24.11 21.22 1.23
CA PRO A 156 24.86 22.00 0.24
C PRO A 156 26.36 21.67 0.18
N THR A 157 26.90 20.99 1.20
CA THR A 157 28.32 20.65 1.29
C THR A 157 28.68 19.34 0.58
N ARG A 158 27.67 18.52 0.29
CA ARG A 158 27.83 17.24 -0.41
C ARG A 158 27.63 17.40 -1.92
N PRO A 159 28.24 16.54 -2.76
CA PRO A 159 27.99 16.55 -4.19
C PRO A 159 26.52 16.23 -4.49
N TRP A 160 25.95 16.89 -5.49
CA TRP A 160 24.59 16.67 -5.97
C TRP A 160 24.55 16.74 -7.49
N THR A 161 23.52 16.16 -8.08
CA THR A 161 23.35 16.08 -9.53
C THR A 161 22.03 16.73 -9.93
N LEU A 162 22.08 17.64 -10.89
CA LEU A 162 20.89 18.13 -11.58
C LEU A 162 20.65 17.25 -12.81
N GLN A 163 19.59 16.45 -12.77
CA GLN A 163 19.17 15.61 -13.88
C GLN A 163 18.31 16.41 -14.85
N LEU A 164 18.69 16.37 -16.13
CA LEU A 164 17.92 16.87 -17.25
C LEU A 164 17.24 15.69 -17.97
N LEU A 165 15.92 15.64 -17.94
CA LEU A 165 15.13 14.67 -18.69
C LEU A 165 14.89 15.19 -20.10
N VAL A 166 15.50 14.54 -21.08
CA VAL A 166 15.27 14.81 -22.49
C VAL A 166 14.20 13.84 -23.00
N GLN A 167 13.14 14.40 -23.57
CA GLN A 167 12.00 13.64 -24.09
C GLN A 167 11.98 13.58 -25.61
N ARG A 168 11.54 12.45 -26.17
CA ARG A 168 11.31 12.22 -27.60
C ARG A 168 9.88 11.76 -27.84
N ALA A 169 9.15 12.46 -28.71
CA ALA A 169 7.76 12.13 -29.03
C ALA A 169 7.69 10.96 -30.03
N VAL A 170 7.28 9.79 -29.55
CA VAL A 170 7.18 8.57 -30.36
C VAL A 170 5.78 8.33 -30.93
N GLY A 171 4.76 9.03 -30.39
CA GLY A 171 3.39 9.01 -30.88
C GLY A 171 2.65 10.33 -30.64
N PRO A 172 1.33 10.39 -30.87
CA PRO A 172 0.53 11.59 -30.60
C PRO A 172 0.49 11.98 -29.12
N VAL A 173 0.59 11.00 -28.23
CA VAL A 173 0.54 11.18 -26.76
C VAL A 173 1.72 10.51 -26.05
N GLU A 174 2.44 9.61 -26.74
CA GLU A 174 3.53 8.83 -26.17
C GLU A 174 4.88 9.55 -26.32
N LYS A 175 5.62 9.58 -25.22
CA LYS A 175 6.97 10.13 -25.16
C LYS A 175 7.90 9.15 -24.45
N VAL A 176 9.14 9.09 -24.91
CA VAL A 176 10.20 8.33 -24.27
C VAL A 176 11.23 9.30 -23.73
N PHE A 177 11.81 9.01 -22.57
CA PHE A 177 12.70 9.90 -21.86
C PHE A 177 14.08 9.25 -21.71
N THR A 178 15.11 10.08 -21.78
CA THR A 178 16.48 9.74 -21.37
C THR A 178 16.99 10.83 -20.44
N THR A 179 17.92 10.49 -19.56
CA THR A 179 18.42 11.38 -18.51
C THR A 179 19.87 11.75 -18.77
N PHE A 180 20.18 13.05 -18.68
CA PHE A 180 21.54 13.57 -18.67
C PHE A 180 21.81 14.23 -17.33
N GLU A 181 23.04 14.12 -16.84
CA GLU A 181 23.39 14.48 -15.48
C GLU A 181 24.40 15.63 -15.46
N LEU A 182 24.07 16.71 -14.74
CA LEU A 182 24.99 17.80 -14.41
C LEU A 182 25.41 17.64 -12.95
N GLY A 183 26.60 17.11 -12.73
CA GLY A 183 27.18 16.97 -11.39
C GLY A 183 27.70 18.31 -10.85
N TYR A 184 27.39 18.60 -9.60
CA TYR A 184 27.84 19.79 -8.88
C TYR A 184 28.49 19.40 -7.55
N ARG A 185 29.65 19.97 -7.28
CA ARG A 185 30.34 19.90 -5.97
C ARG A 185 30.75 21.32 -5.62
N LEU A 186 30.36 21.77 -4.43
CA LEU A 186 30.72 23.10 -3.94
C LEU A 186 32.25 23.18 -3.80
N PRO A 187 32.91 24.17 -4.43
CA PRO A 187 34.36 24.31 -4.33
C PRO A 187 34.84 24.48 -2.88
N GLU A 188 35.98 23.86 -2.54
CA GLU A 188 36.49 23.76 -1.17
C GLU A 188 36.72 25.13 -0.50
N ARG A 189 37.02 26.17 -1.28
CA ARG A 189 37.16 27.55 -0.76
C ARG A 189 35.89 28.12 -0.12
N PHE A 190 34.72 27.57 -0.46
CA PHE A 190 33.44 27.94 0.14
C PHE A 190 33.06 27.03 1.31
N LEU A 191 33.84 25.98 1.54
CA LEU A 191 33.69 25.08 2.67
C LEU A 191 34.63 25.55 3.78
N ARG A 192 34.12 25.48 5.02
CA ARG A 192 34.96 25.60 6.21
C ARG A 192 35.03 24.23 6.85
N GLU A 193 36.22 23.69 6.96
CA GLU A 193 36.46 22.50 7.78
C GLU A 193 36.12 22.85 9.22
N VAL A 194 35.03 22.27 9.71
CA VAL A 194 34.80 22.15 11.15
C VAL A 194 35.65 20.97 11.61
N PRO A 195 36.47 21.11 12.68
CA PRO A 195 37.23 19.98 13.20
C PRO A 195 36.26 18.85 13.50
N ALA A 196 36.29 17.80 12.68
CA ALA A 196 35.60 16.57 12.99
C ALA A 196 36.31 15.96 14.19
N GLU A 197 35.54 15.53 15.20
CA GLU A 197 36.02 14.44 16.05
C GLU A 197 36.54 13.33 15.12
N PRO A 198 37.70 12.71 15.41
CA PRO A 198 38.41 11.88 14.46
C PRO A 198 37.52 10.73 13.98
N GLN A 199 36.94 10.89 12.79
CA GLN A 199 36.34 9.77 12.07
C GLN A 199 37.51 9.00 11.49
N ALA A 200 37.84 7.92 12.21
CA ALA A 200 38.80 6.93 11.78
C ALA A 200 38.51 6.52 10.33
N GLN A 201 39.57 6.40 9.53
CA GLN A 201 39.50 5.89 8.17
C GLN A 201 38.88 4.50 8.21
N ALA A 202 37.57 4.44 7.93
CA ALA A 202 36.81 3.21 7.92
C ALA A 202 37.35 2.28 6.83
N THR A 203 37.87 1.13 7.23
CA THR A 203 38.10 0.00 6.34
C THR A 203 36.78 -0.42 5.66
N PRO A 204 36.79 -1.16 4.53
CA PRO A 204 35.56 -1.63 3.87
C PRO A 204 34.59 -2.38 4.79
N ALA A 205 35.10 -2.96 5.88
CA ALA A 205 34.32 -3.58 6.94
C ALA A 205 33.61 -2.55 7.86
N GLU A 206 34.24 -1.42 8.16
CA GLU A 206 33.65 -0.33 8.94
C GLU A 206 32.65 0.49 8.11
N ALA A 207 32.90 0.69 6.80
CA ALA A 207 31.92 1.30 5.90
C ALA A 207 30.64 0.45 5.75
N ALA A 208 30.78 -0.89 5.71
CA ALA A 208 29.66 -1.81 5.75
C ALA A 208 28.91 -1.76 7.10
N GLN A 209 29.63 -1.63 8.22
CA GLN A 209 29.04 -1.47 9.55
C GLN A 209 28.33 -0.14 9.74
N ASP A 210 28.86 0.97 9.23
CA ASP A 210 28.24 2.29 9.25
C ASP A 210 27.01 2.35 8.35
N GLU A 211 27.04 1.69 7.19
CA GLU A 211 25.88 1.54 6.32
C GLU A 211 24.80 0.69 6.99
N GLN A 212 25.16 -0.40 7.68
CA GLN A 212 24.23 -1.21 8.46
C GLN A 212 23.70 -0.48 9.69
N ALA A 213 24.52 0.35 10.36
CA ALA A 213 24.11 1.18 11.49
C ALA A 213 23.17 2.32 11.04
N ALA A 214 23.43 2.94 9.89
CA ALA A 214 22.57 3.94 9.27
C ALA A 214 21.22 3.33 8.83
N ARG A 215 21.25 2.16 8.17
CA ARG A 215 20.04 1.37 7.85
C ARG A 215 19.29 0.97 9.11
N THR A 216 19.99 0.55 10.16
CA THR A 216 19.40 0.18 11.47
C THR A 216 18.78 1.39 12.18
N GLY A 217 19.35 2.57 12.02
CA GLY A 217 18.76 3.82 12.49
C GLY A 217 17.50 4.22 11.73
N LEU A 218 17.45 3.95 10.42
CA LEU A 218 16.36 4.36 9.55
C LEU A 218 15.04 3.64 9.89
N TRP A 219 15.02 2.30 9.97
CA TRP A 219 13.78 1.59 10.31
C TRP A 219 13.31 1.93 11.73
N LYS A 220 14.22 2.09 12.70
CA LYS A 220 13.85 2.56 14.05
C LYS A 220 13.12 3.90 14.02
N ARG A 221 13.58 4.87 13.21
CA ARG A 221 12.88 6.16 13.03
C ARG A 221 11.51 5.98 12.39
N ILE A 222 11.38 5.11 11.38
CA ILE A 222 10.09 4.80 10.74
C ILE A 222 9.10 4.21 11.76
N TRP A 223 9.55 3.27 12.59
CA TRP A 223 8.73 2.66 13.65
C TRP A 223 8.34 3.67 14.72
N LEU A 224 9.26 4.56 15.11
CA LEU A 224 8.99 5.65 16.05
C LEU A 224 7.99 6.66 15.48
N GLY A 225 8.05 6.93 14.18
CA GLY A 225 7.13 7.82 13.47
C GLY A 225 5.72 7.24 13.33
N LYS A 226 5.60 5.91 13.18
CA LYS A 226 4.32 5.20 12.99
C LYS A 226 3.70 4.61 14.28
N LYS A 227 4.09 5.10 15.47
CA LYS A 227 3.65 4.52 16.75
C LYS A 227 2.12 4.48 16.92
N ALA A 228 1.43 5.54 16.50
CA ALA A 228 -0.01 5.64 16.66
C ALA A 228 -0.75 4.62 15.78
N GLU A 229 -0.29 4.47 14.54
CA GLU A 229 -0.80 3.52 13.57
C GLU A 229 -0.55 2.07 14.02
N ILE A 230 0.66 1.81 14.53
CA ILE A 230 1.02 0.50 15.11
C ILE A 230 0.13 0.18 16.31
N ALA A 231 -0.05 1.13 17.24
CA ALA A 231 -0.91 0.94 18.41
C ALA A 231 -2.36 0.64 18.00
N LEU A 232 -2.89 1.36 17.02
CA LEU A 232 -4.24 1.11 16.49
C LEU A 232 -4.35 -0.26 15.83
N LEU A 233 -3.38 -0.65 14.98
CA LEU A 233 -3.36 -1.96 14.35
C LEU A 233 -3.29 -3.10 15.38
N LEU A 234 -2.43 -2.97 16.39
CA LEU A 234 -2.35 -3.94 17.48
C LEU A 234 -3.65 -4.01 18.29
N GLY A 235 -4.30 -2.86 18.52
CA GLY A 235 -5.64 -2.79 19.12
C GLY A 235 -6.68 -3.55 18.30
N MET A 236 -6.70 -3.35 16.97
CA MET A 236 -7.59 -4.08 16.06
C MET A 236 -7.35 -5.60 16.10
N ILE A 237 -6.09 -6.02 16.07
CA ILE A 237 -5.69 -7.43 16.16
C ILE A 237 -6.10 -8.01 17.52
N GLY A 238 -5.90 -7.26 18.61
CA GLY A 238 -6.30 -7.64 19.96
C GLY A 238 -7.81 -7.83 20.11
N VAL A 239 -8.61 -6.89 19.60
CA VAL A 239 -10.08 -7.01 19.54
C VAL A 239 -10.51 -8.23 18.74
N LEU A 240 -9.92 -8.44 17.56
CA LEU A 240 -10.23 -9.60 16.71
C LEU A 240 -9.89 -10.92 17.43
N THR A 241 -8.74 -10.96 18.09
CA THR A 241 -8.29 -12.13 18.88
C THR A 241 -9.27 -12.42 20.01
N ALA A 242 -9.70 -11.39 20.76
CA ALA A 242 -10.70 -11.53 21.80
C ALA A 242 -12.04 -12.05 21.24
N VAL A 243 -12.51 -11.56 20.10
CA VAL A 243 -13.73 -12.06 19.45
C VAL A 243 -13.61 -13.53 19.08
N PHE A 244 -12.45 -13.97 18.60
CA PHE A 244 -12.21 -15.37 18.29
C PHE A 244 -12.22 -16.25 19.55
N PHE A 245 -11.54 -15.83 20.63
CA PHE A 245 -11.54 -16.53 21.92
C PHE A 245 -12.92 -16.57 22.59
N PHE A 246 -13.69 -15.49 22.49
CA PHE A 246 -15.01 -15.34 23.09
C PHE A 246 -16.16 -15.44 22.07
N GLN A 247 -15.99 -16.28 21.04
CA GLN A 247 -16.93 -16.41 19.91
C GLN A 247 -18.40 -16.64 20.33
N ILE A 248 -18.65 -17.41 21.40
CA ILE A 248 -20.00 -17.72 21.87
C ILE A 248 -20.69 -16.47 22.39
N TRP A 249 -19.97 -15.69 23.18
CA TRP A 249 -20.45 -14.47 23.77
C TRP A 249 -20.62 -13.38 22.71
N ALA A 250 -19.61 -13.21 21.84
CA ALA A 250 -19.62 -12.22 20.76
C ALA A 250 -20.79 -12.42 19.77
N THR A 251 -21.15 -13.67 19.45
CA THR A 251 -22.22 -13.99 18.49
C THR A 251 -23.60 -14.19 19.11
N ARG A 252 -23.77 -13.89 20.41
CA ARG A 252 -25.03 -14.11 21.14
C ARG A 252 -26.18 -13.25 20.61
N ASN A 253 -25.88 -12.03 20.14
CA ASN A 253 -26.87 -11.12 19.58
C ASN A 253 -26.54 -10.83 18.10
N GLU A 254 -27.38 -11.32 17.19
CA GLU A 254 -27.23 -11.17 15.75
C GLU A 254 -27.07 -9.70 15.31
N ARG A 255 -27.87 -8.79 15.87
CA ARG A 255 -27.86 -7.38 15.47
C ARG A 255 -26.59 -6.66 15.92
N ILE A 256 -26.15 -6.90 17.16
CA ILE A 256 -24.91 -6.30 17.69
C ILE A 256 -23.72 -6.83 16.92
N PHE A 257 -23.64 -8.16 16.72
CA PHE A 257 -22.55 -8.77 15.97
C PHE A 257 -22.49 -8.30 14.52
N PHE A 258 -23.65 -8.12 13.88
CA PHE A 258 -23.75 -7.56 12.54
C PHE A 258 -23.11 -6.17 12.46
N TRP A 259 -23.52 -5.23 13.32
CA TRP A 259 -22.99 -3.86 13.29
C TRP A 259 -21.52 -3.81 13.69
N PHE A 260 -21.11 -4.62 14.66
CA PHE A 260 -19.70 -4.79 15.01
C PHE A 260 -18.87 -5.24 13.80
N ARG A 261 -19.32 -6.29 13.09
CA ARG A 261 -18.62 -6.79 11.90
C ARG A 261 -18.54 -5.72 10.82
N MET A 262 -19.62 -4.99 10.57
CA MET A 262 -19.63 -3.92 9.55
C MET A 262 -18.71 -2.76 9.90
N GLY A 263 -18.73 -2.33 11.17
CA GLY A 263 -17.80 -1.32 11.67
C GLY A 263 -16.34 -1.77 11.56
N PHE A 264 -16.05 -3.02 11.92
CA PHE A 264 -14.69 -3.57 11.83
C PHE A 264 -14.21 -3.64 10.37
N LEU A 265 -15.04 -4.14 9.44
CA LEU A 265 -14.67 -4.20 8.03
C LEU A 265 -14.49 -2.82 7.40
N ALA A 266 -15.35 -1.85 7.76
CA ALA A 266 -15.20 -0.47 7.31
C ALA A 266 -13.90 0.16 7.85
N LEU A 267 -13.59 -0.07 9.12
CA LEU A 267 -12.33 0.37 9.72
C LEU A 267 -11.13 -0.27 9.01
N THR A 268 -11.13 -1.58 8.78
CA THR A 268 -10.08 -2.27 8.03
C THR A 268 -9.91 -1.67 6.63
N LEU A 269 -11.00 -1.45 5.89
CA LEU A 269 -10.93 -0.90 4.54
C LEU A 269 -10.30 0.51 4.51
N VAL A 270 -10.77 1.39 5.40
CA VAL A 270 -10.31 2.79 5.43
C VAL A 270 -8.91 2.90 6.00
N PHE A 271 -8.68 2.34 7.20
CA PHE A 271 -7.41 2.48 7.91
C PHE A 271 -6.31 1.62 7.30
N VAL A 272 -6.50 0.31 7.25
CA VAL A 272 -5.46 -0.62 6.74
C VAL A 272 -5.31 -0.47 5.23
N GLY A 273 -6.42 -0.33 4.50
CA GLY A 273 -6.43 -0.17 3.05
C GLY A 273 -6.01 1.23 2.59
N TRP A 274 -6.90 2.22 2.65
CA TRP A 274 -6.71 3.50 1.96
C TRP A 274 -5.79 4.52 2.66
N MET A 275 -5.68 4.47 3.99
CA MET A 275 -4.79 5.36 4.75
C MET A 275 -3.37 4.82 4.78
N GLN A 276 -3.20 3.55 5.17
CA GLN A 276 -1.87 2.97 5.40
C GLN A 276 -1.32 2.16 4.23
N ASN A 277 -2.15 1.77 3.26
CA ASN A 277 -1.77 0.89 2.14
C ASN A 277 -1.13 -0.44 2.58
N ALA A 278 -1.43 -0.89 3.81
CA ALA A 278 -0.88 -2.08 4.43
C ALA A 278 -1.61 -3.33 3.91
N GLN A 279 -1.40 -3.64 2.64
CA GLN A 279 -2.07 -4.74 1.94
C GLN A 279 -1.11 -5.91 1.76
N LEU A 280 -1.52 -7.08 2.26
CA LEU A 280 -0.84 -8.33 1.95
C LEU A 280 -1.18 -8.77 0.53
N SER A 281 -0.15 -9.17 -0.22
CA SER A 281 -0.21 -9.57 -1.63
C SER A 281 0.62 -10.84 -1.86
N VAL A 282 0.45 -11.49 -3.01
CA VAL A 282 1.29 -12.64 -3.37
C VAL A 282 2.75 -12.22 -3.61
N VAL A 283 2.97 -10.97 -4.03
CA VAL A 283 4.30 -10.39 -4.23
C VAL A 283 5.10 -10.41 -2.94
N ASN A 284 4.48 -10.13 -1.79
CA ASN A 284 5.17 -10.18 -0.50
C ASN A 284 5.66 -11.60 -0.17
N LEU A 285 4.90 -12.63 -0.56
CA LEU A 285 5.29 -14.03 -0.35
C LEU A 285 6.42 -14.43 -1.31
N MET A 286 6.36 -13.98 -2.56
CA MET A 286 7.44 -14.17 -3.53
C MET A 286 8.72 -13.47 -3.11
N ALA A 287 8.64 -12.24 -2.61
CA ALA A 287 9.78 -11.49 -2.09
C ALA A 287 10.40 -12.20 -0.88
N LEU A 288 9.59 -12.76 0.03
CA LEU A 288 10.07 -13.61 1.12
C LEU A 288 10.79 -14.85 0.63
N PHE A 289 10.24 -15.53 -0.37
CA PHE A 289 10.87 -16.72 -0.94
C PHE A 289 12.18 -16.40 -1.68
N ALA A 290 12.22 -15.30 -2.44
CA ALA A 290 13.42 -14.82 -3.12
C ALA A 290 14.51 -14.43 -2.11
N SER A 291 14.15 -13.68 -1.06
CA SER A 291 15.08 -13.33 0.03
C SER A 291 15.63 -14.58 0.75
N LEU A 292 14.81 -15.61 0.95
CA LEU A 292 15.27 -16.87 1.53
C LEU A 292 16.31 -17.60 0.65
N ARG A 293 16.25 -17.42 -0.68
CA ARG A 293 17.18 -18.03 -1.64
C ARG A 293 18.49 -17.27 -1.76
N GLU A 294 18.45 -15.94 -1.74
CA GLU A 294 19.62 -15.07 -2.00
C GLU A 294 20.38 -14.65 -0.73
N GLY A 295 19.80 -14.89 0.45
CA GLY A 295 20.34 -14.50 1.74
C GLY A 295 19.29 -13.71 2.51
N PHE A 296 18.78 -14.30 3.60
CA PHE A 296 17.66 -13.73 4.34
C PHE A 296 18.08 -12.48 5.11
N THR A 297 17.52 -11.33 4.74
CA THR A 297 17.75 -10.04 5.42
C THR A 297 16.43 -9.49 5.96
N TRP A 298 16.39 -9.23 7.27
CA TRP A 298 15.19 -8.69 7.94
C TRP A 298 14.87 -7.25 7.52
N GLU A 299 15.86 -6.53 7.01
CA GLU A 299 15.81 -5.10 6.73
C GLU A 299 14.66 -4.72 5.78
N ALA A 300 14.48 -5.47 4.68
CA ALA A 300 13.40 -5.20 3.71
C ALA A 300 12.00 -5.33 4.31
N PHE A 301 11.81 -6.25 5.26
CA PHE A 301 10.53 -6.45 5.94
C PHE A 301 10.27 -5.40 7.03
N LEU A 302 11.33 -4.93 7.70
CA LEU A 302 11.24 -3.97 8.80
C LEU A 302 10.97 -2.53 8.33
N MET A 303 11.14 -2.23 7.03
CA MET A 303 10.82 -0.92 6.45
C MET A 303 9.32 -0.60 6.48
N ASP A 304 8.44 -1.61 6.39
CA ASP A 304 7.00 -1.43 6.55
C ASP A 304 6.52 -2.10 7.85
N PRO A 305 6.46 -1.36 8.98
CA PRO A 305 6.08 -1.92 10.27
C PRO A 305 4.68 -2.54 10.27
N LEU A 306 3.74 -1.98 9.50
CA LEU A 306 2.34 -2.43 9.52
C LEU A 306 2.19 -3.74 8.75
N VAL A 307 2.81 -3.84 7.57
CA VAL A 307 2.82 -5.08 6.79
C VAL A 307 3.55 -6.20 7.55
N PHE A 308 4.65 -5.87 8.25
CA PHE A 308 5.36 -6.81 9.11
C PHE A 308 4.48 -7.36 10.24
N ILE A 309 3.84 -6.47 11.02
CA ILE A 309 2.93 -6.87 12.11
C ILE A 309 1.76 -7.71 11.56
N LEU A 310 1.20 -7.32 10.41
CA LEU A 310 0.15 -8.09 9.75
C LEU A 310 0.62 -9.49 9.37
N TRP A 311 1.81 -9.66 8.78
CA TRP A 311 2.37 -10.98 8.47
C TRP A 311 2.56 -11.83 9.74
N CYS A 312 3.11 -11.27 10.81
CA CYS A 312 3.21 -11.96 12.10
C CYS A 312 1.84 -12.39 12.63
N SER A 313 0.84 -11.52 12.52
CA SER A 313 -0.54 -11.83 12.94
C SER A 313 -1.17 -12.93 12.08
N VAL A 314 -0.89 -12.95 10.76
CA VAL A 314 -1.34 -14.00 9.84
C VAL A 314 -0.70 -15.32 10.18
N ALA A 315 0.62 -15.35 10.42
CA ALA A 315 1.34 -16.55 10.82
C ALA A 315 0.77 -17.14 12.12
N ALA A 316 0.56 -16.31 13.14
CA ALA A 316 -0.09 -16.73 14.38
C ALA A 316 -1.52 -17.23 14.12
N ALA A 317 -2.32 -16.48 13.35
CA ALA A 317 -3.70 -16.85 13.07
C ALA A 317 -3.84 -18.15 12.27
N LEU A 318 -2.92 -18.45 11.36
CA LEU A 318 -2.90 -19.70 10.60
C LEU A 318 -2.80 -20.93 11.51
N ILE A 319 -2.00 -20.85 12.58
CA ILE A 319 -1.79 -21.94 13.55
C ILE A 319 -3.07 -22.20 14.36
N PHE A 320 -3.71 -21.13 14.86
CA PHE A 320 -4.84 -21.24 15.78
C PHE A 320 -6.21 -21.36 15.08
N TRP A 321 -6.49 -20.50 14.09
CA TRP A 321 -7.82 -20.39 13.44
C TRP A 321 -7.81 -20.67 11.93
N GLY A 322 -6.62 -20.78 11.32
CA GLY A 322 -6.44 -20.87 9.87
C GLY A 322 -6.53 -19.50 9.17
N ARG A 323 -6.57 -19.50 7.84
CA ARG A 323 -6.50 -18.26 7.03
C ARG A 323 -7.68 -17.30 7.19
N GLY A 324 -8.80 -17.80 7.73
CA GLY A 324 -10.05 -17.07 7.78
C GLY A 324 -9.99 -15.79 8.63
N ALA A 325 -9.15 -15.76 9.67
CA ALA A 325 -8.97 -14.56 10.48
C ALA A 325 -8.48 -13.36 9.65
N PHE A 326 -7.55 -13.59 8.73
CA PHE A 326 -7.07 -12.53 7.84
C PHE A 326 -8.05 -12.24 6.70
N CYS A 327 -8.34 -13.23 5.87
CA CYS A 327 -9.15 -13.04 4.65
C CYS A 327 -10.58 -12.55 4.95
N GLY A 328 -11.12 -12.88 6.12
CA GLY A 328 -12.48 -12.54 6.53
C GLY A 328 -12.62 -11.23 7.30
N TRP A 329 -11.54 -10.67 7.86
CA TRP A 329 -11.60 -9.52 8.79
C TRP A 329 -10.53 -8.45 8.54
N LEU A 330 -9.26 -8.84 8.35
CA LEU A 330 -8.14 -7.90 8.22
C LEU A 330 -7.77 -7.57 6.77
N CYS A 331 -8.23 -8.34 5.79
CA CYS A 331 -7.98 -8.06 4.37
C CYS A 331 -8.83 -6.87 3.89
N PRO A 332 -8.23 -5.72 3.49
CA PRO A 332 -8.97 -4.55 3.00
C PRO A 332 -9.79 -4.84 1.75
N PHE A 333 -9.22 -5.56 0.78
CA PHE A 333 -9.96 -5.92 -0.44
C PHE A 333 -11.14 -6.88 -0.16
N GLY A 334 -10.96 -7.83 0.77
CA GLY A 334 -12.06 -8.69 1.21
C GLY A 334 -13.18 -7.90 1.90
N ALA A 335 -12.81 -6.91 2.72
CA ALA A 335 -13.75 -5.98 3.34
C ALA A 335 -14.50 -5.14 2.28
N LEU A 336 -13.79 -4.62 1.28
CA LEU A 336 -14.38 -3.90 0.14
C LEU A 336 -15.46 -4.75 -0.55
N GLN A 337 -15.14 -6.00 -0.91
CA GLN A 337 -16.09 -6.89 -1.59
C GLN A 337 -17.32 -7.23 -0.75
N GLU A 338 -17.16 -7.41 0.57
CA GLU A 338 -18.29 -7.71 1.45
C GLU A 338 -19.18 -6.48 1.66
N LEU A 339 -18.58 -5.30 1.84
CA LEU A 339 -19.32 -4.04 2.00
C LEU A 339 -20.07 -3.67 0.71
N THR A 340 -19.42 -3.77 -0.46
CA THR A 340 -20.08 -3.48 -1.75
C THR A 340 -21.19 -4.47 -2.07
N ASN A 341 -21.01 -5.77 -1.79
CA ASN A 341 -22.08 -6.76 -1.96
C ASN A 341 -23.27 -6.47 -1.04
N ARG A 342 -23.04 -6.01 0.20
CA ARG A 342 -24.13 -5.62 1.10
C ARG A 342 -24.90 -4.40 0.61
N ILE A 343 -24.19 -3.41 0.08
CA ILE A 343 -24.82 -2.27 -0.59
C ILE A 343 -25.64 -2.78 -1.79
N ALA A 344 -25.11 -3.72 -2.58
CA ALA A 344 -25.84 -4.33 -3.69
C ALA A 344 -27.13 -5.04 -3.22
N ARG A 345 -27.07 -5.82 -2.13
CA ARG A 345 -28.24 -6.46 -1.53
C ARG A 345 -29.27 -5.43 -1.02
N ALA A 346 -28.82 -4.33 -0.44
CA ALA A 346 -29.70 -3.22 -0.03
C ALA A 346 -30.38 -2.55 -1.23
N LEU A 347 -29.66 -2.44 -2.35
CA LEU A 347 -30.17 -1.98 -3.65
C LEU A 347 -30.96 -3.06 -4.42
N ARG A 348 -31.22 -4.22 -3.80
CA ARG A 348 -31.97 -5.36 -4.39
C ARG A 348 -31.34 -5.96 -5.65
N VAL A 349 -30.02 -5.88 -5.79
CA VAL A 349 -29.28 -6.59 -6.85
C VAL A 349 -29.42 -8.11 -6.64
N PRO A 350 -29.77 -8.90 -7.69
CA PRO A 350 -29.96 -10.34 -7.56
C PRO A 350 -28.66 -11.03 -7.13
N GLN A 351 -28.76 -11.89 -6.12
CA GLN A 351 -27.63 -12.67 -5.62
C GLN A 351 -27.63 -14.05 -6.26
N ILE A 352 -26.51 -14.41 -6.90
CA ILE A 352 -26.37 -15.67 -7.63
C ILE A 352 -25.64 -16.69 -6.74
N THR A 353 -26.35 -17.76 -6.37
CA THR A 353 -25.74 -18.92 -5.71
C THR A 353 -25.24 -19.90 -6.76
N VAL A 354 -23.92 -20.07 -6.83
CA VAL A 354 -23.29 -20.99 -7.81
C VAL A 354 -23.60 -22.44 -7.45
N PRO A 355 -23.96 -23.31 -8.42
CA PRO A 355 -24.16 -24.74 -8.17
C PRO A 355 -22.91 -25.40 -7.58
N TRP A 356 -23.09 -26.32 -6.63
CA TRP A 356 -21.99 -26.92 -5.86
C TRP A 356 -20.87 -27.52 -6.73
N ALA A 357 -21.23 -28.32 -7.74
CA ALA A 357 -20.25 -28.97 -8.60
C ALA A 357 -19.36 -27.98 -9.39
N LEU A 358 -19.94 -26.84 -9.81
CA LEU A 358 -19.17 -25.78 -10.48
C LEU A 358 -18.32 -25.02 -9.47
N HIS A 359 -18.89 -24.72 -8.31
CA HIS A 359 -18.19 -24.03 -7.23
C HIS A 359 -16.92 -24.76 -6.79
N GLU A 360 -17.01 -26.06 -6.58
CA GLU A 360 -15.90 -26.91 -6.12
C GLU A 360 -14.76 -26.94 -7.15
N ARG A 361 -15.08 -26.98 -8.45
CA ARG A 361 -14.09 -26.92 -9.53
C ARG A 361 -13.45 -25.55 -9.65
N LEU A 362 -14.23 -24.48 -9.54
CA LEU A 362 -13.73 -23.11 -9.63
C LEU A 362 -12.79 -22.75 -8.47
N TRP A 363 -12.86 -23.44 -7.33
CA TRP A 363 -11.86 -23.28 -6.27
C TRP A 363 -10.45 -23.65 -6.72
N ALA A 364 -10.29 -24.62 -7.63
CA ALA A 364 -8.97 -25.02 -8.12
C ALA A 364 -8.25 -23.85 -8.82
N LEU A 365 -9.00 -22.93 -9.43
CA LEU A 365 -8.45 -21.84 -10.24
C LEU A 365 -7.48 -20.96 -9.47
N LYS A 366 -7.80 -20.54 -8.23
CA LYS A 366 -6.88 -19.72 -7.43
C LYS A 366 -5.59 -20.46 -7.07
N TYR A 367 -5.64 -21.78 -6.90
CA TYR A 367 -4.44 -22.59 -6.62
C TYR A 367 -3.57 -22.73 -7.88
N ILE A 368 -4.19 -22.88 -9.05
CA ILE A 368 -3.49 -22.90 -10.34
C ILE A 368 -2.81 -21.54 -10.59
N ILE A 369 -3.52 -20.42 -10.38
CA ILE A 369 -2.94 -19.08 -10.51
C ILE A 369 -1.78 -18.91 -9.55
N PHE A 370 -1.93 -19.32 -8.29
CA PHE A 370 -0.85 -19.26 -7.30
C PHE A 370 0.38 -20.09 -7.73
N LEU A 371 0.19 -21.36 -8.13
CA LEU A 371 1.26 -22.24 -8.57
C LEU A 371 1.97 -21.70 -9.83
N ALA A 372 1.22 -21.12 -10.77
CA ALA A 372 1.77 -20.49 -11.97
C ALA A 372 2.63 -19.26 -11.61
N LEU A 373 2.12 -18.35 -10.76
CA LEU A 373 2.88 -17.18 -10.31
C LEU A 373 4.12 -17.58 -9.50
N PHE A 374 3.99 -18.60 -8.63
CA PHE A 374 5.11 -19.14 -7.88
C PHE A 374 6.16 -19.74 -8.82
N GLY A 375 5.75 -20.54 -9.82
CA GLY A 375 6.66 -21.07 -10.84
C GLY A 375 7.39 -19.98 -11.64
N LEU A 376 6.68 -18.91 -12.03
CA LEU A 376 7.29 -17.74 -12.67
C LEU A 376 8.28 -17.05 -11.75
N SER A 377 7.99 -16.93 -10.45
CA SER A 377 8.88 -16.29 -9.49
C SER A 377 10.21 -17.02 -9.32
N VAL A 378 10.22 -18.35 -9.52
CA VAL A 378 11.45 -19.16 -9.52
C VAL A 378 12.30 -18.93 -10.78
N ILE A 379 11.66 -18.59 -11.91
CA ILE A 379 12.34 -18.32 -13.18
C ILE A 379 12.87 -16.88 -13.22
N SER A 380 12.03 -15.90 -12.89
CA SER A 380 12.37 -14.47 -12.89
C SER A 380 11.41 -13.69 -11.98
N LEU A 381 11.97 -12.97 -11.02
CA LEU A 381 11.20 -12.10 -10.14
C LEU A 381 10.45 -11.00 -10.92
N SER A 382 11.11 -10.40 -11.92
CA SER A 382 10.53 -9.34 -12.74
C SER A 382 9.31 -9.80 -13.55
N LEU A 383 9.35 -11.01 -14.11
CA LEU A 383 8.20 -11.58 -14.80
C LEU A 383 7.05 -11.84 -13.83
N ALA A 384 7.36 -12.40 -12.67
CA ALA A 384 6.34 -12.71 -11.68
C ALA A 384 5.66 -11.45 -11.12
N GLU A 385 6.38 -10.33 -10.97
CA GLU A 385 5.79 -9.03 -10.61
C GLU A 385 4.86 -8.48 -11.69
N LEU A 386 5.21 -8.63 -12.97
CA LEU A 386 4.36 -8.23 -14.09
C LEU A 386 3.06 -9.04 -14.11
N TYR A 387 3.13 -10.36 -13.93
CA TYR A 387 1.95 -11.22 -13.92
C TYR A 387 1.16 -11.16 -12.60
N ALA A 388 1.78 -10.71 -11.50
CA ALA A 388 1.09 -10.46 -10.23
C ALA A 388 0.07 -9.31 -10.31
N GLU A 389 0.00 -8.58 -11.43
CA GLU A 389 -1.06 -7.60 -11.72
C GLU A 389 -2.45 -8.21 -11.81
N VAL A 390 -2.56 -9.55 -11.86
CA VAL A 390 -3.82 -10.28 -11.63
C VAL A 390 -4.44 -9.96 -10.26
N GLU A 391 -3.65 -9.44 -9.32
CA GLU A 391 -4.16 -8.91 -8.06
C GLU A 391 -4.68 -7.48 -8.23
N PRO A 392 -6.01 -7.25 -8.10
CA PRO A 392 -6.59 -5.90 -8.23
C PRO A 392 -6.23 -5.00 -7.05
N PHE A 393 -5.44 -5.49 -6.08
CA PHE A 393 -5.03 -4.79 -4.87
C PHE A 393 -4.30 -3.49 -5.16
N LYS A 394 -3.32 -3.51 -6.07
CA LYS A 394 -2.56 -2.32 -6.45
C LYS A 394 -3.47 -1.26 -7.07
N THR A 395 -4.42 -1.68 -7.90
CA THR A 395 -5.35 -0.76 -8.57
C THR A 395 -6.43 -0.22 -7.64
N SER A 396 -7.06 -1.07 -6.82
CA SER A 396 -8.25 -0.71 -6.03
C SER A 396 -7.94 -0.13 -4.65
N ILE A 397 -6.84 -0.55 -4.02
CA ILE A 397 -6.46 -0.12 -2.67
C ILE A 397 -5.32 0.91 -2.74
N ILE A 398 -4.18 0.53 -3.31
CA ILE A 398 -2.95 1.34 -3.28
C ILE A 398 -3.09 2.60 -4.17
N LEU A 399 -3.47 2.41 -5.43
CA LEU A 399 -3.56 3.49 -6.42
C LEU A 399 -4.95 4.11 -6.52
N LYS A 400 -5.95 3.63 -5.76
CA LYS A 400 -7.29 4.23 -5.67
C LYS A 400 -7.94 4.51 -7.04
N PHE A 401 -7.79 3.56 -7.97
CA PHE A 401 -8.25 3.64 -9.37
C PHE A 401 -7.53 4.67 -10.27
N MET A 402 -6.46 5.30 -9.80
CA MET A 402 -5.59 6.18 -10.59
C MET A 402 -4.54 5.36 -11.35
N ARG A 403 -4.98 4.56 -12.34
CA ARG A 403 -4.11 3.66 -13.13
C ARG A 403 -4.60 3.63 -14.59
N PRO A 404 -3.76 3.25 -15.59
CA PRO A 404 -4.23 3.08 -16.97
C PRO A 404 -5.51 2.24 -17.08
N TRP A 405 -6.36 2.61 -18.02
CA TRP A 405 -7.74 2.14 -18.14
C TRP A 405 -7.91 0.60 -18.17
N PRO A 406 -7.02 -0.24 -18.74
CA PRO A 406 -7.23 -1.69 -18.76
C PRO A 406 -7.23 -2.30 -17.35
N PHE A 407 -6.35 -1.79 -16.47
CA PHE A 407 -6.25 -2.26 -15.09
C PHE A 407 -7.44 -1.84 -14.24
N VAL A 408 -7.92 -0.61 -14.47
CA VAL A 408 -9.12 -0.09 -13.80
C VAL A 408 -10.34 -0.89 -14.24
N LEU A 409 -10.49 -1.12 -15.55
CA LEU A 409 -11.59 -1.92 -16.09
C LEU A 409 -11.59 -3.34 -15.52
N PHE A 410 -10.43 -3.99 -15.46
CA PHE A 410 -10.29 -5.32 -14.84
C PHE A 410 -10.71 -5.32 -13.36
N ALA A 411 -10.21 -4.39 -12.56
CA ALA A 411 -10.56 -4.29 -11.14
C ALA A 411 -12.06 -4.01 -10.95
N VAL A 412 -12.64 -3.10 -11.73
CA VAL A 412 -14.06 -2.79 -11.70
C VAL A 412 -14.91 -3.99 -12.12
N ALA A 413 -14.52 -4.72 -13.18
CA ALA A 413 -15.23 -5.92 -13.62
C ALA A 413 -15.28 -6.99 -12.51
N LEU A 414 -14.19 -7.18 -11.77
CA LEU A 414 -14.15 -8.10 -10.62
C LEU A 414 -15.03 -7.63 -9.45
N LEU A 415 -15.09 -6.32 -9.21
CA LEU A 415 -15.98 -5.76 -8.17
C LEU A 415 -17.45 -5.88 -8.58
N VAL A 416 -17.78 -5.64 -9.85
CA VAL A 416 -19.12 -5.82 -10.42
C VAL A 416 -19.56 -7.28 -10.32
N ALA A 417 -18.69 -8.24 -10.68
CA ALA A 417 -18.96 -9.65 -10.46
C ALA A 417 -19.20 -9.96 -8.97
N GLY A 418 -18.48 -9.27 -8.08
CA GLY A 418 -18.67 -9.30 -6.62
C GLY A 418 -20.04 -8.81 -6.12
N LEU A 419 -20.74 -7.98 -6.89
CA LEU A 419 -22.09 -7.51 -6.54
C LEU A 419 -23.14 -8.61 -6.68
N PHE A 420 -22.96 -9.51 -7.66
CA PHE A 420 -23.85 -10.66 -7.91
C PHE A 420 -23.42 -11.90 -7.13
N ILE A 421 -22.12 -12.16 -7.04
CA ILE A 421 -21.53 -13.29 -6.33
C ILE A 421 -20.65 -12.74 -5.20
N GLU A 422 -21.12 -12.86 -3.96
CA GLU A 422 -20.40 -12.34 -2.80
C GLU A 422 -18.95 -12.84 -2.77
N ARG A 423 -17.99 -11.89 -2.66
CA ARG A 423 -16.55 -12.15 -2.61
C ARG A 423 -16.01 -12.99 -3.79
N PHE A 424 -16.54 -12.78 -5.01
CA PHE A 424 -16.13 -13.48 -6.23
C PHE A 424 -14.61 -13.66 -6.41
N TYR A 425 -13.86 -12.55 -6.40
CA TYR A 425 -12.40 -12.58 -6.54
C TYR A 425 -11.70 -13.40 -5.44
N CYS A 426 -12.00 -13.12 -4.16
CA CYS A 426 -11.40 -13.87 -3.04
C CYS A 426 -11.72 -15.37 -3.07
N ARG A 427 -12.84 -15.76 -3.68
CA ARG A 427 -13.31 -17.14 -3.78
C ARG A 427 -12.63 -17.93 -4.90
N TYR A 428 -12.32 -17.29 -6.03
CA TYR A 428 -11.92 -18.01 -7.25
C TYR A 428 -10.60 -17.57 -7.88
N LEU A 429 -10.16 -16.32 -7.68
CA LEU A 429 -8.99 -15.78 -8.39
C LEU A 429 -7.83 -15.38 -7.48
N CYS A 430 -8.07 -15.15 -6.18
CA CYS A 430 -7.07 -14.59 -5.26
C CYS A 430 -5.91 -15.57 -4.99
N PRO A 431 -4.70 -15.32 -5.53
CA PRO A 431 -3.57 -16.24 -5.38
C PRO A 431 -3.01 -16.23 -3.95
N LEU A 432 -2.99 -15.09 -3.27
CA LEU A 432 -2.68 -15.01 -1.84
C LEU A 432 -3.62 -15.89 -1.00
N GLY A 433 -4.91 -15.89 -1.33
CA GLY A 433 -5.91 -16.74 -0.66
C GLY A 433 -5.66 -18.23 -0.87
N GLY A 434 -5.15 -18.62 -2.05
CA GLY A 434 -4.70 -19.98 -2.35
C GLY A 434 -3.45 -20.36 -1.55
N ALA A 435 -2.45 -19.47 -1.51
CA ALA A 435 -1.22 -19.68 -0.75
C ALA A 435 -1.49 -19.91 0.75
N LEU A 436 -2.31 -19.04 1.36
CA LEU A 436 -2.68 -19.15 2.77
C LEU A 436 -3.61 -20.34 3.07
N ALA A 437 -4.25 -20.92 2.06
CA ALA A 437 -5.13 -22.09 2.23
C ALA A 437 -4.38 -23.41 2.36
N ILE A 438 -3.16 -23.52 1.80
CA ILE A 438 -2.34 -24.74 1.90
C ILE A 438 -2.05 -25.11 3.37
N PRO A 439 -1.50 -24.21 4.21
CA PRO A 439 -1.26 -24.52 5.62
C PRO A 439 -2.52 -24.50 6.48
N ALA A 440 -3.65 -23.96 5.99
CA ALA A 440 -4.87 -23.81 6.78
C ALA A 440 -5.49 -25.15 7.24
N ARG A 441 -5.17 -26.26 6.57
CA ARG A 441 -5.58 -27.61 6.98
C ARG A 441 -4.86 -28.10 8.25
N MET A 442 -3.67 -27.57 8.55
CA MET A 442 -2.86 -27.95 9.71
C MET A 442 -3.26 -27.21 11.00
N ARG A 443 -4.41 -26.52 11.01
CA ARG A 443 -4.86 -25.78 12.19
C ARG A 443 -5.04 -26.71 13.38
N MET A 444 -4.61 -26.23 14.55
CA MET A 444 -4.58 -27.04 15.77
C MET A 444 -5.98 -27.26 16.36
N PHE A 445 -6.96 -26.38 16.10
CA PHE A 445 -8.28 -26.45 16.73
C PHE A 445 -9.46 -26.12 15.79
N ASP A 446 -10.47 -27.00 15.79
CA ASP A 446 -11.77 -26.76 15.16
C ASP A 446 -12.75 -26.07 16.11
N TRP A 447 -12.72 -24.73 16.13
CA TRP A 447 -13.52 -23.93 17.07
C TRP A 447 -15.02 -23.82 16.72
N LEU A 448 -15.40 -24.11 15.48
CA LEU A 448 -16.78 -24.00 14.99
C LEU A 448 -17.58 -25.28 15.29
N LYS A 449 -18.21 -25.33 16.47
CA LYS A 449 -19.09 -26.44 16.85
C LYS A 449 -20.34 -26.50 15.97
N ARG A 450 -20.74 -27.71 15.57
CA ARG A 450 -22.00 -28.00 14.87
C ARG A 450 -22.83 -29.01 15.67
N TYR A 451 -24.14 -29.03 15.43
CA TYR A 451 -25.01 -30.10 15.92
C TYR A 451 -24.95 -31.31 14.97
N ARG A 452 -25.40 -32.48 15.45
CA ARG A 452 -25.42 -33.71 14.64
C ARG A 452 -26.40 -33.61 13.48
N GLU A 453 -27.47 -32.85 13.66
CA GLU A 453 -28.54 -32.62 12.67
C GLU A 453 -28.14 -31.60 11.58
N CYS A 454 -26.97 -30.97 11.70
CA CYS A 454 -26.48 -30.01 10.71
C CYS A 454 -25.86 -30.76 9.52
N GLY A 455 -26.39 -30.58 8.31
CA GLY A 455 -26.01 -31.31 7.10
C GLY A 455 -27.00 -32.43 6.74
N SER A 456 -27.76 -32.93 7.72
CA SER A 456 -28.90 -33.82 7.49
C SER A 456 -29.82 -33.81 8.73
N PRO A 457 -31.06 -33.29 8.66
CA PRO A 457 -31.74 -32.67 7.51
C PRO A 457 -31.52 -31.15 7.38
N CYS A 458 -30.77 -30.50 8.29
CA CYS A 458 -30.68 -29.04 8.33
C CYS A 458 -29.56 -28.49 7.43
N HIS A 459 -29.90 -27.63 6.46
CA HIS A 459 -28.94 -27.00 5.54
C HIS A 459 -28.82 -25.46 5.68
N THR A 460 -29.43 -24.86 6.72
CA THR A 460 -29.50 -23.39 6.89
C THR A 460 -28.12 -22.72 6.84
N CYS A 461 -27.15 -23.23 7.58
CA CYS A 461 -25.80 -22.64 7.61
C CYS A 461 -25.07 -22.76 6.27
N ALA A 462 -25.34 -23.80 5.48
CA ALA A 462 -24.74 -23.99 4.15
C ALA A 462 -25.32 -22.99 3.15
N ASN A 463 -26.64 -22.80 3.17
CA ASN A 463 -27.34 -21.89 2.27
C ASN A 463 -27.02 -20.41 2.55
N GLU A 464 -26.85 -20.04 3.82
CA GLU A 464 -26.49 -18.67 4.23
C GLU A 464 -24.97 -18.42 4.28
N CYS A 465 -24.11 -19.40 3.93
CA CYS A 465 -22.67 -19.20 3.95
C CYS A 465 -22.25 -18.27 2.78
N PRO A 466 -21.66 -17.08 3.05
CA PRO A 466 -21.37 -16.10 1.99
C PRO A 466 -20.36 -16.61 0.96
N VAL A 467 -19.46 -17.51 1.37
CA VAL A 467 -18.43 -18.11 0.52
C VAL A 467 -18.72 -19.56 0.16
N GLN A 468 -19.87 -20.10 0.58
CA GLN A 468 -20.27 -21.50 0.35
C GLN A 468 -19.21 -22.53 0.78
N ALA A 469 -18.48 -22.27 1.87
CA ALA A 469 -17.44 -23.18 2.38
C ALA A 469 -17.97 -24.43 3.12
N ILE A 470 -19.28 -24.64 3.16
CA ILE A 470 -19.90 -25.75 3.88
C ILE A 470 -20.45 -26.74 2.86
N HIS A 471 -19.97 -27.97 2.91
CA HIS A 471 -20.44 -29.06 2.05
C HIS A 471 -21.93 -29.33 2.29
N PRO A 472 -22.67 -29.82 1.27
CA PRO A 472 -24.06 -30.25 1.42
C PRO A 472 -24.25 -31.28 2.55
N THR A 473 -23.25 -32.15 2.77
CA THR A 473 -23.19 -33.14 3.85
C THR A 473 -23.02 -32.52 5.25
N GLY A 474 -22.68 -31.23 5.33
CA GLY A 474 -22.51 -30.50 6.59
C GLY A 474 -21.07 -30.28 7.02
N GLU A 475 -20.06 -30.76 6.32
CA GLU A 475 -18.67 -30.49 6.72
C GLU A 475 -18.24 -29.08 6.33
N ILE A 476 -17.43 -28.42 7.17
CA ILE A 476 -16.88 -27.10 6.87
C ILE A 476 -15.49 -27.30 6.26
N ASN A 477 -15.28 -26.84 5.03
CA ASN A 477 -13.97 -26.89 4.41
C ASN A 477 -13.07 -25.77 4.99
N PRO A 478 -12.00 -26.10 5.74
CA PRO A 478 -11.13 -25.10 6.38
C PRO A 478 -10.33 -24.28 5.37
N ASN A 479 -10.07 -24.82 4.18
CA ASN A 479 -9.31 -24.15 3.13
C ASN A 479 -10.14 -23.04 2.47
N GLU A 480 -11.47 -23.09 2.59
CA GLU A 480 -12.40 -22.15 1.96
C GLU A 480 -13.07 -21.22 2.98
N CYS A 481 -13.22 -21.67 4.23
CA CYS A 481 -13.83 -20.90 5.29
C CYS A 481 -13.07 -19.60 5.60
N ILE A 482 -13.79 -18.47 5.55
CA ILE A 482 -13.27 -17.15 5.93
C ILE A 482 -13.50 -16.79 7.40
N ASN A 483 -13.95 -17.75 8.23
CA ASN A 483 -14.25 -17.55 9.65
C ASN A 483 -15.04 -16.26 9.96
N CYS A 484 -16.07 -15.97 9.17
CA CYS A 484 -16.92 -14.79 9.36
C CYS A 484 -17.84 -14.89 10.60
N LEU A 485 -17.91 -16.07 11.22
CA LEU A 485 -18.76 -16.43 12.37
C LEU A 485 -20.27 -16.32 12.11
N HIS A 486 -20.72 -16.10 10.87
CA HIS A 486 -22.16 -16.05 10.54
C HIS A 486 -22.88 -17.35 10.89
N CYS A 487 -22.28 -18.50 10.55
CA CYS A 487 -22.81 -19.82 10.93
C CYS A 487 -22.85 -20.03 12.46
N ARG A 488 -22.02 -19.33 13.24
CA ARG A 488 -22.06 -19.36 14.71
C ARG A 488 -23.22 -18.53 15.26
N VAL A 489 -23.52 -17.39 14.66
CA VAL A 489 -24.73 -16.60 14.95
C VAL A 489 -25.97 -17.45 14.68
N LEU A 490 -26.04 -18.10 13.52
CA LEU A 490 -27.12 -19.01 13.16
C LEU A 490 -27.24 -20.19 14.12
N TYR A 491 -26.11 -20.80 14.52
CA TYR A 491 -26.07 -21.89 15.48
C TYR A 491 -26.75 -21.56 16.82
N GLN A 492 -26.68 -20.30 17.27
CA GLN A 492 -27.30 -19.84 18.52
C GLN A 492 -28.69 -19.21 18.31
N SER A 493 -29.13 -19.05 17.07
CA SER A 493 -30.37 -18.34 16.74
C SER A 493 -31.59 -19.10 17.24
N LYS A 494 -32.37 -18.42 18.10
CA LYS A 494 -33.66 -18.92 18.59
C LYS A 494 -34.76 -18.89 17.54
N ALA A 495 -34.54 -18.19 16.41
CA ALA A 495 -35.53 -18.03 15.35
C ALA A 495 -35.20 -18.86 14.09
N LYS A 496 -33.91 -19.09 13.80
CA LYS A 496 -33.48 -19.79 12.59
C LYS A 496 -32.98 -21.22 12.80
N CYS A 497 -32.41 -21.55 13.97
CA CYS A 497 -31.83 -22.88 14.18
C CYS A 497 -32.90 -23.89 14.61
N PRO A 498 -33.21 -24.93 13.81
CA PRO A 498 -34.25 -25.90 14.16
C PRO A 498 -33.97 -26.65 15.46
N VAL A 499 -32.70 -26.94 15.74
CA VAL A 499 -32.28 -27.64 16.98
C VAL A 499 -32.54 -26.78 18.21
N VAL A 500 -32.21 -25.49 18.15
CA VAL A 500 -32.46 -24.56 19.27
C VAL A 500 -33.95 -24.33 19.46
N ILE A 501 -34.70 -24.11 18.38
CA ILE A 501 -36.16 -23.97 18.41
C ILE A 501 -36.82 -25.20 19.06
N LYS A 502 -36.42 -26.41 18.65
CA LYS A 502 -36.94 -27.66 19.23
C LYS A 502 -36.60 -27.79 20.71
N ARG A 503 -35.39 -27.41 21.13
CA ARG A 503 -34.99 -27.41 22.55
C ARG A 503 -35.78 -26.39 23.37
N LEU A 504 -36.05 -25.20 22.84
CA LEU A 504 -36.84 -24.17 23.52
C LEU A 504 -38.30 -24.61 23.68
N LYS A 505 -38.94 -25.08 22.61
CA LYS A 505 -40.31 -25.62 22.67
C LYS A 505 -40.44 -26.78 23.65
N ARG A 506 -39.44 -27.68 23.69
CA ARG A 506 -39.39 -28.76 24.68
C ARG A 506 -39.31 -28.21 26.11
N ARG A 507 -38.43 -27.24 26.38
CA ARG A 507 -38.30 -26.61 27.70
C ARG A 507 -39.57 -25.87 28.13
N GLU A 508 -40.25 -25.19 27.21
CA GLU A 508 -41.53 -24.52 27.48
C GLU A 508 -42.61 -25.53 27.86
N ARG A 509 -42.72 -26.64 27.11
CA ARG A 509 -43.65 -27.73 27.43
C ARG A 509 -43.32 -28.37 28.78
N ASP A 510 -42.05 -28.67 29.02
CA ASP A 510 -41.61 -29.30 30.27
C ASP A 510 -41.84 -28.34 31.47
N ARG A 511 -41.68 -27.02 31.29
CA ARG A 511 -42.01 -26.00 32.30
C ARG A 511 -43.51 -25.90 32.56
N ALA A 512 -44.33 -25.87 31.51
CA ALA A 512 -45.79 -25.85 31.63
C ALA A 512 -46.32 -27.11 32.34
N ALA A 513 -45.74 -28.28 32.06
CA ALA A 513 -46.07 -29.52 32.76
C ALA A 513 -45.69 -29.46 34.25
N LEU A 514 -44.54 -28.87 34.58
CA LEU A 514 -44.10 -28.70 35.98
C LEU A 514 -44.99 -27.71 36.74
N GLU A 515 -45.36 -26.59 36.13
CA GLU A 515 -46.27 -25.58 36.69
C GLU A 515 -47.68 -26.19 36.92
N ALA A 516 -48.19 -26.98 35.97
CA ALA A 516 -49.46 -27.69 36.12
C ALA A 516 -49.42 -28.74 37.25
N ALA A 517 -48.33 -29.51 37.34
CA ALA A 517 -48.14 -30.49 38.41
C ALA A 517 -48.05 -29.83 39.80
N LYS A 518 -47.36 -28.68 39.89
CA LYS A 518 -47.28 -27.90 41.13
C LYS A 518 -48.66 -27.35 41.54
N GLY A 519 -49.42 -26.79 40.59
CA GLY A 519 -50.78 -26.32 40.85
C GLY A 519 -51.73 -27.42 41.33
N ALA A 520 -51.65 -28.62 40.72
CA ALA A 520 -52.43 -29.79 41.17
C ALA A 520 -52.04 -30.25 42.59
N MET A 521 -50.75 -30.20 42.92
CA MET A 521 -50.25 -30.52 44.26
C MET A 521 -50.71 -29.50 45.31
N ASP A 522 -50.63 -28.20 45.00
CA ASP A 522 -51.06 -27.13 45.90
C ASP A 522 -52.58 -27.20 46.16
N GLN A 523 -53.39 -27.50 45.14
CA GLN A 523 -54.84 -27.75 45.30
C GLN A 523 -55.13 -28.98 46.17
N ALA A 524 -54.39 -30.07 46.00
CA ALA A 524 -54.56 -31.27 46.81
C ALA A 524 -54.16 -31.04 48.29
N LEU A 525 -53.17 -30.18 48.54
CA LEU A 525 -52.79 -29.74 49.89
C LEU A 525 -53.85 -28.83 50.52
N ALA A 526 -54.37 -27.85 49.77
CA ALA A 526 -55.44 -26.96 50.23
C ALA A 526 -56.73 -27.72 50.58
N GLY A 527 -57.17 -28.64 49.71
CA GLY A 527 -58.36 -29.46 49.97
C GLY A 527 -58.20 -30.46 51.12
N LYS A 528 -56.96 -30.82 51.50
CA LYS A 528 -56.68 -31.60 52.72
C LYS A 528 -56.66 -30.73 53.98
N LEU A 529 -56.33 -29.45 53.88
CA LEU A 529 -56.38 -28.49 54.99
C LEU A 529 -57.84 -28.09 55.28
N GLU A 530 -58.64 -27.80 54.26
CA GLU A 530 -60.09 -27.52 54.41
C GLU A 530 -60.87 -28.72 54.97
N LYS A 531 -60.49 -29.96 54.66
CA LYS A 531 -61.10 -31.15 55.28
C LYS A 531 -60.69 -31.39 56.74
N LYS A 532 -59.68 -30.68 57.24
CA LYS A 532 -59.19 -30.80 58.63
C LYS A 532 -59.78 -29.73 59.55
N GLU A 533 -60.35 -28.67 59.00
CA GLU A 533 -61.08 -27.63 59.73
C GLU A 533 -62.60 -27.86 59.55
N ILE A 534 -63.27 -28.18 60.66
CA ILE A 534 -64.72 -28.25 60.94
C ILE A 534 -65.28 -29.69 61.14
N PRO A 535 -65.92 -30.01 62.29
CA PRO A 535 -65.98 -29.30 63.58
C PRO A 535 -65.55 -30.14 64.80
N ASN A 536 -64.99 -29.45 65.80
CA ASN A 536 -65.18 -29.82 67.20
C ASN A 536 -66.69 -29.73 67.50
N VAL A 537 -67.30 -30.89 67.75
CA VAL A 537 -68.52 -31.05 68.55
C VAL A 537 -68.08 -31.44 69.96
#